data_AF-A0A1Q5JGV2-F1
#
_entry.id   AF-A0A1Q5JGV2-F1
#
_cell.length_a   1.000
_cell.length_b   1.000
_cell.length_c   1.000
_cell.angle_alpha   90.00
_cell.angle_beta   90.00
_cell.angle_gamma   90.00
#
_symmetry.space_group_name_H-M   'P 1'
#
loop_
_entity.id
_entity.type
_entity.pdbx_description
1 polymer ?
#
loop_
_entity_poly.entity_id
_entity_poly.type
_entity_poly.pdbx_seq_one_letter_code
_entity_poly.pdbx_strand_id
1 'polypeptide(L)'
;MDTFAARGYNNASLAEIADRVGLTQAGVLHYFRSKALLLTSVLELRDESDIQQLGPDRPQGLAFLRHLVDTAIRNAEREGIVRLYAVLSAESVTDDHPAQDYFRDRYDGLRGFVADALREACGLPDDGSEKVEHAANAVIAVMDGLQVQWLLAPGAVDMAASTDLVVNALLRTLAPDRFGADG
;
A
#
# COMPACT_ATOMS: atom_id res chain seq x y z
N MET A 1 12.43 3.89 -10.85
CA MET A 1 11.95 3.78 -9.46
C MET A 1 12.84 4.56 -8.50
N ASP A 2 14.12 4.24 -8.33
CA ASP A 2 14.88 4.80 -7.20
C ASP A 2 15.10 6.33 -7.25
N THR A 3 15.14 6.97 -8.43
CA THR A 3 15.20 8.44 -8.49
C THR A 3 13.96 9.10 -7.86
N PHE A 4 12.77 8.57 -8.16
CA PHE A 4 11.52 9.03 -7.51
C PHE A 4 11.48 8.65 -6.04
N ALA A 5 11.95 7.46 -5.67
CA ALA A 5 12.00 7.04 -4.27
C ALA A 5 12.93 7.93 -3.42
N ALA A 6 14.05 8.37 -3.98
CA ALA A 6 15.03 9.18 -3.26
C ALA A 6 14.66 10.67 -3.19
N ARG A 7 13.92 11.20 -4.18
CA ARG A 7 13.72 12.65 -4.33
C ARG A 7 12.26 13.11 -4.38
N GLY A 8 11.32 12.18 -4.43
CA GLY A 8 9.94 12.46 -4.78
C GLY A 8 9.76 12.81 -6.25
N TYR A 9 8.51 12.99 -6.65
CA TYR A 9 8.15 13.40 -7.99
C TYR A 9 8.71 14.79 -8.30
N ASN A 10 8.51 15.77 -7.42
CA ASN A 10 8.83 17.17 -7.74
C ASN A 10 10.34 17.41 -7.95
N ASN A 11 11.20 16.83 -7.09
CA ASN A 11 12.65 17.06 -7.18
C ASN A 11 13.40 16.06 -8.08
N ALA A 12 12.76 15.00 -8.58
CA ALA A 12 13.39 14.10 -9.55
C ALA A 12 13.41 14.75 -10.95
N SER A 13 14.58 14.97 -11.56
CA SER A 13 14.61 15.49 -12.94
C SER A 13 14.59 14.36 -13.99
N LEU A 14 14.03 14.63 -15.17
CA LEU A 14 14.09 13.68 -16.29
C LEU A 14 15.53 13.43 -16.76
N ALA A 15 16.40 14.43 -16.66
CA ALA A 15 17.82 14.29 -16.99
C ALA A 15 18.49 13.25 -16.09
N GLU A 16 18.31 13.36 -14.76
CA GLU A 16 18.87 12.40 -13.80
C GLU A 16 18.31 11.00 -13.98
N ILE A 17 17.03 10.87 -14.33
CA ILE A 17 16.44 9.57 -14.64
C ILE A 17 17.11 8.98 -15.90
N ALA A 18 17.24 9.79 -16.95
CA ALA A 18 17.81 9.38 -18.23
C ALA A 18 19.28 8.95 -18.09
N ASP A 19 20.09 9.75 -17.39
CA ASP A 19 21.49 9.45 -17.09
C ASP A 19 21.63 8.09 -16.39
N ARG A 20 20.74 7.81 -15.43
CA ARG A 20 20.80 6.58 -14.64
C ARG A 20 20.42 5.32 -15.41
N VAL A 21 19.68 5.46 -16.51
CA VAL A 21 19.30 4.34 -17.39
C VAL A 21 20.06 4.36 -18.72
N GLY A 22 21.08 5.21 -18.87
CA GLY A 22 21.89 5.33 -20.08
C GLY A 22 21.12 5.83 -21.31
N LEU A 23 20.05 6.59 -21.09
CA LEU A 23 19.25 7.21 -22.15
C LEU A 23 19.46 8.72 -22.16
N THR A 24 19.07 9.36 -23.26
CA THR A 24 18.93 10.82 -23.29
C THR A 24 17.55 11.21 -22.74
N GLN A 25 17.40 12.45 -22.27
CA GLN A 25 16.09 12.96 -21.85
C GLN A 25 15.04 12.85 -22.97
N ALA A 26 15.43 13.13 -24.22
CA ALA A 26 14.57 12.93 -25.39
C ALA A 26 14.20 11.45 -25.60
N GLY A 27 15.14 10.53 -25.36
CA GLY A 27 14.89 9.09 -25.39
C GLY A 27 13.84 8.67 -24.37
N VAL A 28 13.95 9.11 -23.11
CA VAL A 28 12.95 8.81 -22.07
C VAL A 28 11.57 9.38 -22.45
N LEU A 29 11.52 10.62 -22.94
CA LEU A 29 10.28 11.25 -23.39
C LEU A 29 9.68 10.58 -24.63
N HIS A 30 10.49 9.95 -25.48
CA HIS A 30 9.97 9.17 -26.60
C HIS A 30 9.14 7.97 -26.12
N TYR A 31 9.58 7.28 -25.06
CA TYR A 31 8.86 6.13 -24.49
C TYR A 31 7.63 6.54 -23.67
N PHE A 32 7.79 7.51 -22.77
CA PHE A 32 6.76 7.80 -21.77
C PHE A 32 5.96 9.08 -22.04
N ARG A 33 6.34 9.88 -23.05
CA ARG A 33 5.74 11.17 -23.44
C ARG A 33 5.84 12.30 -22.42
N SER A 34 5.79 12.01 -21.13
CA SER A 34 5.97 12.98 -20.05
C SER A 34 6.52 12.34 -18.78
N LYS A 35 7.04 13.16 -17.86
CA LYS A 35 7.48 12.72 -16.53
C LYS A 35 6.31 12.19 -15.67
N ALA A 36 5.12 12.79 -15.84
CA ALA A 36 3.89 12.34 -15.17
C ALA A 36 3.49 10.94 -15.62
N LEU A 37 3.50 10.67 -16.92
CA LEU A 37 3.20 9.34 -17.47
C LEU A 37 4.27 8.31 -17.11
N LEU A 38 5.55 8.71 -17.05
CA LEU A 38 6.60 7.85 -16.51
C LEU A 38 6.33 7.48 -15.04
N LEU A 39 5.87 8.44 -14.22
CA LEU A 39 5.54 8.18 -12.82
C LEU A 39 4.39 7.16 -12.71
N THR A 40 3.29 7.37 -13.43
CA THR A 40 2.14 6.46 -13.38
C THR A 40 2.50 5.07 -13.87
N SER A 41 3.26 4.94 -14.96
CA SER A 41 3.74 3.63 -15.44
C SER A 41 4.65 2.92 -14.44
N VAL A 42 5.45 3.68 -13.67
CA VAL A 42 6.28 3.11 -12.60
C VAL A 42 5.41 2.57 -11.45
N LEU A 43 4.33 3.27 -11.12
CA LEU A 43 3.37 2.87 -10.08
C LEU A 43 2.57 1.64 -10.52
N GLU A 44 2.07 1.63 -11.76
CA GLU A 44 1.36 0.50 -12.39
C GLU A 44 2.21 -0.76 -12.41
N LEU A 45 3.46 -0.67 -12.91
CA LEU A 45 4.39 -1.80 -12.97
C LEU A 45 4.65 -2.42 -11.58
N ARG A 46 4.66 -1.60 -10.52
CA ARG A 46 4.81 -2.14 -9.16
C ARG A 46 3.57 -2.92 -8.77
N ASP A 47 2.38 -2.40 -9.04
CA ASP A 47 1.12 -3.06 -8.70
C ASP A 47 0.88 -4.36 -9.46
N GLU A 48 1.59 -4.60 -10.56
CA GLU A 48 1.60 -5.91 -11.22
C GLU A 48 2.07 -7.06 -10.30
N SER A 49 2.72 -6.75 -9.19
CA SER A 49 3.16 -7.72 -8.18
C SER A 49 2.28 -7.82 -6.92
N ASP A 50 1.16 -7.09 -6.88
CA ASP A 50 0.28 -6.93 -5.70
C ASP A 50 -1.06 -7.69 -5.81
N ILE A 51 -1.76 -7.77 -4.67
CA ILE A 51 -3.11 -8.37 -4.49
C ILE A 51 -4.13 -7.99 -5.57
N GLN A 52 -4.03 -6.79 -6.14
CA GLN A 52 -5.00 -6.28 -7.11
C GLN A 52 -5.01 -7.11 -8.40
N GLN A 53 -3.91 -7.77 -8.76
CA GLN A 53 -3.85 -8.64 -9.93
C GLN A 53 -4.27 -10.08 -9.68
N LEU A 54 -4.39 -10.51 -8.42
CA LEU A 54 -4.85 -11.87 -8.11
C LEU A 54 -6.29 -12.10 -8.59
N GLY A 55 -7.06 -11.03 -8.82
CA GLY A 55 -8.42 -11.10 -9.36
C GLY A 55 -9.28 -12.09 -8.56
N PRO A 56 -9.93 -13.09 -9.20
CA PRO A 56 -10.74 -14.07 -8.50
C PRO A 56 -9.94 -15.01 -7.58
N ASP A 57 -8.63 -15.17 -7.80
CA ASP A 57 -7.75 -16.04 -7.01
C ASP A 57 -7.18 -15.34 -5.77
N ARG A 58 -7.59 -14.09 -5.53
CA ARG A 58 -7.20 -13.35 -4.33
C ARG A 58 -7.63 -14.09 -3.06
N PRO A 59 -6.77 -14.21 -2.03
CA PRO A 59 -7.16 -14.72 -0.73
C PRO A 59 -8.37 -13.95 -0.17
N GLN A 60 -9.22 -14.65 0.59
CA GLN A 60 -10.44 -14.09 1.17
C GLN A 60 -10.45 -14.28 2.69
N GLY A 61 -11.33 -13.57 3.40
CA GLY A 61 -11.44 -13.62 4.86
C GLY A 61 -10.11 -13.54 5.60
N LEU A 62 -9.90 -14.47 6.54
CA LEU A 62 -8.66 -14.57 7.31
C LEU A 62 -7.41 -14.78 6.45
N ALA A 63 -7.53 -15.42 5.28
CA ALA A 63 -6.39 -15.62 4.39
C ALA A 63 -5.91 -14.29 3.77
N PHE A 64 -6.84 -13.40 3.45
CA PHE A 64 -6.50 -12.04 3.01
C PHE A 64 -5.81 -11.24 4.11
N LEU A 65 -6.33 -11.29 5.33
CA LEU A 65 -5.74 -10.58 6.47
C LEU A 65 -4.32 -11.08 6.77
N ARG A 66 -4.08 -12.39 6.71
CA ARG A 66 -2.71 -12.96 6.79
C ARG A 66 -1.83 -12.49 5.65
N HIS A 67 -2.37 -12.40 4.43
CA HIS A 67 -1.60 -11.91 3.29
C HIS A 67 -1.12 -10.46 3.50
N LEU A 68 -1.86 -9.60 4.21
CA LEU A 68 -1.41 -8.26 4.57
C LEU A 68 -0.16 -8.30 5.47
N VAL A 69 -0.13 -9.23 6.43
CA VAL A 69 1.04 -9.46 7.30
C VAL A 69 2.21 -9.99 6.47
N ASP A 70 1.98 -10.97 5.59
CA ASP A 70 3.02 -11.48 4.69
C ASP A 70 3.57 -10.39 3.76
N THR A 71 2.72 -9.44 3.36
CA THR A 71 3.12 -8.27 2.57
C THR A 71 4.05 -7.37 3.37
N ALA A 72 3.76 -7.13 4.65
CA ALA A 72 4.65 -6.37 5.52
C ALA A 72 6.03 -7.04 5.68
N ILE A 73 6.08 -8.38 5.75
CA ILE A 73 7.34 -9.15 5.78
C ILE A 73 8.12 -8.93 4.49
N ARG A 74 7.50 -9.14 3.32
CA ARG A 74 8.16 -8.93 2.01
C ARG A 74 8.62 -7.49 1.82
N ASN A 75 7.86 -6.52 2.32
CA ASN A 75 8.22 -5.11 2.25
C ASN A 75 9.46 -4.78 3.08
N ALA A 76 9.68 -5.45 4.22
CA ALA A 76 10.88 -5.28 5.02
C ALA A 76 12.17 -5.72 4.29
N GLU A 77 12.05 -6.49 3.21
CA GLU A 77 13.18 -6.87 2.34
C GLU A 77 13.38 -5.92 1.15
N ARG A 78 12.48 -4.96 0.95
CA ARG A 78 12.38 -4.16 -0.28
C ARG A 78 12.32 -2.65 0.01
N GLU A 79 13.31 -2.15 0.76
CA GLU A 79 13.36 -0.76 1.23
C GLU A 79 13.08 0.28 0.14
N GLY A 80 13.68 0.13 -1.04
CA GLY A 80 13.51 1.08 -2.15
C GLY A 80 12.06 1.21 -2.65
N ILE A 81 11.30 0.11 -2.62
CA ILE A 81 9.88 0.10 -3.03
C ILE A 81 9.02 0.73 -1.94
N VAL A 82 9.27 0.38 -0.68
CA VAL A 82 8.57 0.96 0.47
C VAL A 82 8.77 2.47 0.51
N ARG A 83 10.01 2.92 0.30
CA ARG A 83 10.36 4.35 0.21
C ARG A 83 9.61 5.06 -0.92
N LEU A 84 9.56 4.45 -2.11
CA LEU A 84 8.83 5.00 -3.25
C LEU A 84 7.36 5.25 -2.89
N TYR A 85 6.70 4.28 -2.26
CA TYR A 85 5.30 4.39 -1.86
C TYR A 85 5.08 5.43 -0.77
N ALA A 86 5.88 5.40 0.29
CA ALA A 86 5.76 6.34 1.39
C ALA A 86 5.90 7.80 0.91
N VAL A 87 6.84 8.07 0.00
CA VAL A 87 7.05 9.40 -0.56
C VAL A 87 5.91 9.79 -1.50
N LEU A 88 5.58 8.95 -2.49
CA LEU A 88 4.60 9.31 -3.52
C LEU A 88 3.17 9.35 -2.99
N SER A 89 2.80 8.49 -2.03
CA SER A 89 1.49 8.57 -1.37
C SER A 89 1.34 9.89 -0.64
N ALA A 90 2.35 10.31 0.12
CA ALA A 90 2.36 11.59 0.82
C ALA A 90 2.36 12.79 -0.15
N GLU A 91 3.14 12.76 -1.23
CA GLU A 91 3.13 13.85 -2.23
C GLU A 91 1.81 13.91 -3.00
N SER A 92 1.12 12.78 -3.18
CA SER A 92 -0.13 12.75 -3.94
C SER A 92 -1.24 13.61 -3.33
N VAL A 93 -1.18 13.97 -2.05
CA VAL A 93 -2.19 14.82 -1.41
C VAL A 93 -2.08 16.31 -1.76
N THR A 94 -0.99 16.73 -2.43
CA THR A 94 -0.81 18.13 -2.85
C THR A 94 -1.55 18.41 -4.16
N ASP A 95 -1.94 19.67 -4.37
CA ASP A 95 -2.68 20.13 -5.57
C ASP A 95 -2.03 19.65 -6.89
N ASP A 96 -2.88 19.22 -7.82
CA ASP A 96 -2.52 18.80 -9.18
C ASP A 96 -1.42 17.71 -9.30
N HIS A 97 -1.19 16.92 -8.24
CA HIS A 97 -0.17 15.86 -8.30
C HIS A 97 -0.61 14.72 -9.25
N PRO A 98 0.22 14.30 -10.23
CA PRO A 98 -0.18 13.36 -11.28
C PRO A 98 -0.50 11.94 -10.80
N ALA A 99 -0.12 11.58 -9.58
CA ALA A 99 -0.45 10.30 -8.96
C ALA A 99 -1.72 10.33 -8.08
N GLN A 100 -2.45 11.46 -8.02
CA GLN A 100 -3.65 11.60 -7.19
C GLN A 100 -4.68 10.50 -7.46
N ASP A 101 -5.10 10.36 -8.72
CA ASP A 101 -6.13 9.38 -9.11
C ASP A 101 -5.65 7.96 -8.84
N TYR A 102 -4.39 7.67 -9.16
CA TYR A 102 -3.78 6.38 -8.86
C TYR A 102 -3.88 6.00 -7.37
N PHE A 103 -3.48 6.90 -6.45
CA PHE A 103 -3.54 6.60 -5.02
C PHE A 103 -4.98 6.58 -4.50
N ARG A 104 -5.88 7.41 -5.04
CA ARG A 104 -7.32 7.38 -4.72
C ARG A 104 -7.92 6.02 -5.04
N ASP A 105 -7.75 5.55 -6.28
CA ASP A 105 -8.27 4.27 -6.75
C ASP A 105 -7.68 3.10 -5.97
N ARG A 106 -6.36 3.16 -5.71
CA ARG A 106 -5.67 2.16 -4.89
C ARG A 106 -6.28 2.07 -3.49
N TYR A 107 -6.49 3.19 -2.83
CA TYR A 107 -7.03 3.23 -1.49
C TYR A 107 -8.51 2.80 -1.44
N ASP A 108 -9.32 3.19 -2.44
CA ASP A 108 -10.70 2.74 -2.56
C ASP A 108 -10.77 1.22 -2.70
N GLY A 109 -9.98 0.64 -3.60
CA GLY A 109 -9.92 -0.82 -3.77
C GLY A 109 -9.43 -1.54 -2.52
N LEU A 110 -8.37 -1.05 -1.89
CA LEU A 110 -7.81 -1.68 -0.70
C LEU A 110 -8.78 -1.62 0.49
N ARG A 111 -9.48 -0.50 0.70
CA ARG A 111 -10.53 -0.38 1.72
C ARG A 111 -11.60 -1.44 1.53
N GLY A 112 -12.13 -1.57 0.31
CA GLY A 112 -13.13 -2.59 -0.01
C GLY A 112 -12.64 -4.00 0.29
N PHE A 113 -11.44 -4.36 -0.14
CA PHE A 113 -10.91 -5.71 0.06
C PHE A 113 -10.65 -6.05 1.53
N VAL A 114 -10.14 -5.09 2.31
CA VAL A 114 -9.93 -5.27 3.76
C VAL A 114 -11.27 -5.39 4.48
N ALA A 115 -12.25 -4.57 4.12
CA ALA A 115 -13.57 -4.60 4.71
C ALA A 115 -14.28 -5.94 4.44
N ASP A 116 -14.27 -6.41 3.20
CA ASP A 116 -14.82 -7.72 2.82
C ASP A 116 -14.15 -8.85 3.61
N ALA A 117 -12.83 -8.82 3.72
CA ALA A 117 -12.07 -9.81 4.48
C ALA A 117 -12.41 -9.81 5.97
N LEU A 118 -12.61 -8.63 6.57
CA LEU A 118 -13.04 -8.50 7.97
C LEU A 118 -14.46 -9.02 8.16
N ARG A 119 -15.41 -8.69 7.27
CA ARG A 119 -16.79 -9.21 7.32
C ARG A 119 -16.80 -10.73 7.27
N GLU A 120 -16.13 -11.31 6.30
CA GLU A 120 -16.07 -12.76 6.11
C GLU A 120 -15.40 -13.47 7.29
N ALA A 121 -14.25 -12.96 7.75
CA ALA A 121 -13.53 -13.52 8.89
C ALA A 121 -14.39 -13.53 10.17
N CYS A 122 -15.17 -12.47 10.38
CA CYS A 122 -16.02 -12.29 11.55
C CYS A 122 -17.43 -12.89 11.40
N GLY A 123 -17.83 -13.31 10.20
CA GLY A 123 -19.19 -13.75 9.91
C GLY A 123 -20.23 -12.63 10.06
N LEU A 124 -19.84 -11.39 9.80
CA LEU A 124 -20.72 -10.23 9.95
C LEU A 124 -21.58 -10.01 8.69
N PRO A 125 -22.88 -9.70 8.86
CA PRO A 125 -23.71 -9.27 7.75
C PRO A 125 -23.32 -7.86 7.29
N ASP A 126 -23.68 -7.52 6.06
CA ASP A 126 -23.68 -6.12 5.63
C ASP A 126 -24.97 -5.44 6.13
N ASP A 127 -24.91 -4.90 7.35
CA ASP A 127 -26.04 -4.30 8.07
C ASP A 127 -26.10 -2.77 7.94
N GLY A 128 -25.23 -2.18 7.11
CA GLY A 128 -25.09 -0.73 6.96
C GLY A 128 -24.31 -0.06 8.09
N SER A 129 -23.69 -0.81 9.01
CA SER A 129 -22.78 -0.25 10.02
C SER A 129 -21.41 0.08 9.42
N GLU A 130 -20.90 1.29 9.69
CA GLU A 130 -19.57 1.72 9.25
C GLU A 130 -18.42 1.17 10.10
N LYS A 131 -18.70 0.32 11.11
CA LYS A 131 -17.66 -0.22 12.01
C LYS A 131 -16.57 -0.98 11.27
N VAL A 132 -16.95 -1.82 10.30
CA VAL A 132 -16.00 -2.58 9.50
C VAL A 132 -15.18 -1.65 8.60
N GLU A 133 -15.79 -0.61 8.06
CA GLU A 133 -15.10 0.36 7.21
C GLU A 133 -14.08 1.19 7.98
N HIS A 134 -14.40 1.60 9.21
CA HIS A 134 -13.42 2.23 10.09
C HIS A 134 -12.28 1.27 10.47
N ALA A 135 -12.57 -0.01 10.68
CA ALA A 135 -11.54 -1.01 10.93
C ALA A 135 -10.63 -1.21 9.70
N ALA A 136 -11.20 -1.24 8.49
CA ALA A 136 -10.43 -1.33 7.25
C ALA A 136 -9.50 -0.11 7.09
N ASN A 137 -10.01 1.09 7.34
CA ASN A 137 -9.20 2.31 7.36
C ASN A 137 -8.05 2.23 8.37
N ALA A 138 -8.32 1.72 9.58
CA ALA A 138 -7.31 1.59 10.62
C ALA A 138 -6.19 0.62 10.24
N VAL A 139 -6.52 -0.53 9.63
CA VAL A 139 -5.50 -1.48 9.12
C VAL A 139 -4.59 -0.79 8.11
N ILE A 140 -5.17 -0.12 7.11
CA ILE A 140 -4.41 0.55 6.05
C ILE A 140 -3.53 1.67 6.63
N ALA A 141 -4.09 2.51 7.50
CA ALA A 141 -3.37 3.61 8.14
C ALA A 141 -2.18 3.12 8.98
N VAL A 142 -2.34 2.00 9.70
CA VAL A 142 -1.25 1.37 10.46
C VAL A 142 -0.16 0.88 9.52
N MET A 143 -0.51 0.17 8.45
CA MET A 143 0.48 -0.32 7.49
C MET A 143 1.28 0.83 6.85
N ASP A 144 0.61 1.90 6.40
CA ASP A 144 1.26 3.07 5.80
C ASP A 144 2.15 3.80 6.83
N GLY A 145 1.64 4.01 8.04
CA GLY A 145 2.40 4.66 9.12
C GLY A 145 3.62 3.85 9.57
N LEU A 146 3.51 2.51 9.60
CA LEU A 146 4.61 1.62 9.94
C LEU A 146 5.71 1.65 8.88
N GLN A 147 5.37 1.77 7.59
CA GLN A 147 6.36 1.91 6.52
C GLN A 147 7.23 3.15 6.73
N VAL A 148 6.63 4.30 7.04
CA VAL A 148 7.37 5.54 7.32
C VAL A 148 8.28 5.38 8.53
N GLN A 149 7.77 4.83 9.63
CA GLN A 149 8.56 4.64 10.85
C GLN A 149 9.70 3.63 10.66
N TRP A 150 9.44 2.53 9.95
CA TRP A 150 10.44 1.51 9.64
C TRP A 150 11.55 2.06 8.74
N LEU A 151 11.23 2.88 7.73
CA LEU A 151 12.23 3.54 6.88
C LEU A 151 13.17 4.46 7.69
N LEU A 152 12.71 5.00 8.82
CA LEU A 152 13.50 5.85 9.71
C LEU A 152 14.26 5.07 10.78
N ALA A 153 13.74 3.94 11.22
CA ALA A 153 14.30 3.13 12.30
C ALA A 153 14.05 1.61 12.09
N PRO A 154 14.69 0.98 11.08
CA PRO A 154 14.36 -0.39 10.69
C PRO A 154 14.70 -1.44 11.77
N GLY A 155 15.61 -1.12 12.69
CA GLY A 155 15.93 -1.98 13.84
C GLY A 155 14.98 -1.84 15.04
N ALA A 156 14.08 -0.84 15.03
CA ALA A 156 13.15 -0.58 16.13
C ALA A 156 11.70 -0.91 15.79
N VAL A 157 11.36 -1.01 14.51
CA VAL A 157 9.99 -1.20 14.03
C VAL A 157 9.87 -2.56 13.35
N ASP A 158 9.04 -3.44 13.89
CA ASP A 158 8.60 -4.66 13.20
C ASP A 158 7.24 -4.39 12.55
N MET A 159 7.25 -4.14 11.23
CA MET A 159 6.03 -3.85 10.48
C MET A 159 5.05 -5.03 10.51
N ALA A 160 5.55 -6.26 10.41
CA ALA A 160 4.72 -7.45 10.32
C ALA A 160 4.04 -7.75 11.66
N ALA A 161 4.82 -7.79 12.75
CA ALA A 161 4.28 -8.02 14.09
C ALA A 161 3.29 -6.92 14.52
N SER A 162 3.58 -5.65 14.18
CA SER A 162 2.69 -4.53 14.50
C SER A 162 1.39 -4.58 13.70
N THR A 163 1.46 -4.97 12.42
CA THR A 163 0.27 -5.17 11.57
C THR A 163 -0.58 -6.32 12.10
N ASP A 164 0.03 -7.47 12.40
CA ASP A 164 -0.64 -8.64 12.94
C ASP A 164 -1.35 -8.33 14.28
N LEU A 165 -0.68 -7.60 15.18
CA LEU A 165 -1.27 -7.17 16.44
C LEU A 165 -2.57 -6.38 16.24
N VAL A 166 -2.56 -5.39 15.33
CA VAL A 166 -3.72 -4.55 15.05
C VAL A 166 -4.83 -5.34 14.38
N VAL A 167 -4.51 -6.18 13.39
CA VAL A 167 -5.49 -7.06 12.74
C VAL A 167 -6.19 -7.96 13.77
N ASN A 168 -5.42 -8.62 14.64
CA ASN A 168 -5.98 -9.49 15.68
C ASN A 168 -6.81 -8.72 16.71
N ALA A 169 -6.41 -7.51 17.09
CA ALA A 169 -7.19 -6.65 17.98
C ALA A 169 -8.54 -6.24 17.36
N LEU A 170 -8.56 -5.92 16.05
CA LEU A 170 -9.78 -5.58 15.33
C LEU A 170 -10.70 -6.79 15.17
N LEU A 171 -10.17 -7.98 14.86
CA LEU A 171 -10.95 -9.22 14.82
C LEU A 171 -11.64 -9.51 16.16
N ARG A 172 -10.92 -9.34 17.28
CA ARG A 172 -11.49 -9.47 18.64
C ARG A 172 -12.56 -8.43 18.94
N THR A 173 -12.39 -7.21 18.43
CA THR A 173 -13.35 -6.13 18.64
C THR A 173 -14.62 -6.35 17.84
N LEU A 174 -14.49 -6.85 16.61
CA LEU A 174 -15.61 -7.04 15.68
C LEU A 174 -16.39 -8.34 15.94
N ALA A 175 -15.71 -9.41 16.36
CA ALA A 175 -16.32 -10.69 16.68
C ALA A 175 -15.71 -11.30 17.97
N PRO A 176 -16.02 -10.74 19.14
CA PRO A 176 -15.47 -11.19 20.42
C PRO A 176 -15.80 -12.65 20.73
N ASP A 177 -16.99 -13.12 20.36
CA ASP A 177 -17.40 -14.52 20.58
C ASP A 177 -16.58 -15.54 19.75
N ARG A 178 -15.94 -15.07 18.67
CA ARG A 178 -15.17 -15.92 17.74
C ARG A 178 -13.66 -15.82 17.96
N PHE A 179 -13.17 -14.66 18.38
CA PHE A 179 -11.74 -14.39 18.47
C PHE A 179 -11.27 -13.96 19.87
N GLY A 180 -12.19 -13.86 20.83
CA GLY A 180 -11.89 -13.55 22.23
C GLY A 180 -11.09 -14.65 22.92
N ALA A 181 -10.54 -14.34 24.11
CA ALA A 181 -9.67 -15.25 24.85
C ALA A 181 -10.37 -16.53 25.38
N ASP A 182 -11.70 -16.59 25.29
CA ASP A 182 -12.54 -17.68 25.79
C ASP A 182 -13.16 -18.56 24.67
N GLY A 183 -12.77 -18.35 23.40
CA GLY A 183 -13.28 -19.05 22.21
C GLY A 183 -12.31 -20.04 21.58
#